data_AF-K2C064-F1
#
_entry.id   AF-K2C064-F1
#
_cell.length_a   1.000
_cell.length_b   1.000
_cell.length_c   1.000
_cell.angle_alpha   90.00
_cell.angle_beta   90.00
_cell.angle_gamma   90.00
#
_symmetry.space_group_name_H-M   'P 1'
#
loop_
_entity.id
_entity.type
_entity.pdbx_description
1 polymer ?
#
loop_
_entity_poly.entity_id
_entity_poly.type
_entity_poly.pdbx_seq_one_letter_code
_entity_poly.pdbx_strand_id
1 'polypeptide(L)' 'PHAWITLFAPAHNPQIVLTVLAETSGEGSNVAAPIAKEILTEWFTNERK' A
#
# COMPACT_ATOMS: atom_id res chain seq x y z
N PRO A 1 -10.19 -6.33 -15.83
CA PRO A 1 -9.91 -6.54 -14.38
C PRO A 1 -8.94 -5.48 -13.87
N HIS A 2 -9.22 -4.90 -12.71
CA HIS A 2 -8.35 -3.92 -12.04
C HIS A 2 -7.89 -4.49 -10.71
N ALA A 3 -6.64 -4.22 -10.34
CA ALA A 3 -6.09 -4.59 -9.06
C ALA A 3 -6.15 -3.38 -8.13
N TRP A 4 -6.72 -3.53 -6.94
CA TRP A 4 -6.79 -2.44 -5.98
C TRP A 4 -6.71 -2.94 -4.54
N ILE A 5 -6.24 -2.07 -3.66
CA ILE A 5 -6.25 -2.29 -2.21
C ILE A 5 -6.32 -0.94 -1.49
N THR A 6 -7.10 -0.88 -0.41
CA THR A 6 -7.11 0.24 0.53
C THR A 6 -6.72 -0.28 1.90
N LEU A 7 -5.80 0.40 2.56
CA LEU A 7 -5.29 0.01 3.88
C LEU A 7 -4.79 1.22 4.66
N PHE A 8 -4.57 1.02 5.95
CA PHE A 8 -3.95 1.99 6.84
C PHE A 8 -2.84 1.33 7.64
N ALA A 9 -1.84 2.11 8.05
CA ALA A 9 -0.71 1.63 8.83
C ALA A 9 -0.12 2.73 9.73
N PRO A 10 0.53 2.38 10.86
CA PRO A 10 0.51 1.08 11.56
C PRO A 10 -0.87 0.70 12.12
N ALA A 11 -1.09 -0.58 12.45
CA ALA A 11 -2.40 -1.07 12.91
C ALA A 11 -2.89 -0.47 14.24
N HIS A 12 -1.96 -0.16 15.16
CA HIS A 12 -2.30 0.31 16.52
C HIS A 12 -2.26 1.83 16.69
N ASN A 13 -1.54 2.54 15.83
CA ASN A 13 -1.50 4.01 15.81
C ASN A 13 -1.38 4.49 14.36
N PRO A 14 -2.47 4.47 13.58
CA PRO A 14 -2.42 4.74 12.15
C PRO A 14 -1.86 6.14 11.85
N GLN A 15 -0.87 6.20 10.96
CA GLN A 15 -0.22 7.44 10.52
C GLN A 15 -0.53 7.76 9.05
N ILE A 16 -0.86 6.75 8.25
CA ILE A 16 -1.18 6.88 6.83
C ILE A 16 -2.34 5.97 6.42
N VAL A 17 -3.18 6.47 5.52
CA VAL A 17 -4.17 5.70 4.75
C VAL A 17 -3.73 5.72 3.29
N LEU A 18 -3.68 4.55 2.66
CA LEU A 18 -3.21 4.38 1.30
C LEU A 18 -4.26 3.62 0.48
N THR A 19 -4.55 4.12 -0.71
CA THR A 19 -5.27 3.38 -1.76
C THR A 19 -4.36 3.23 -2.97
N VAL A 20 -4.17 1.99 -3.41
CA VAL A 20 -3.48 1.68 -4.67
C VAL A 20 -4.52 1.15 -5.64
N LEU A 21 -4.55 1.72 -6.84
CA LEU A 21 -5.37 1.27 -7.97
C LEU A 21 -4.45 1.10 -9.18
N ALA A 22 -4.30 -0.13 -9.64
CA ALA A 22 -3.58 -0.47 -10.86
C ALA A 22 -4.60 -0.88 -11.94
N GLU A 23 -4.70 -0.04 -12.97
CA GLU A 23 -5.63 -0.27 -14.05
C GLU A 23 -5.20 -1.44 -14.92
N THR A 24 -6.16 -2.22 -15.42
CA THR A 24 -5.91 -3.36 -16.33
C THR A 24 -4.94 -4.43 -15.79
N SER A 25 -4.77 -4.51 -14.47
CA SER A 25 -3.65 -5.23 -13.83
C SER A 25 -4.04 -6.47 -13.01
N GLY A 26 -5.15 -7.14 -13.31
CA GLY A 26 -5.47 -8.43 -12.66
C GLY A 26 -5.97 -8.30 -11.20
N GLU A 27 -5.42 -9.08 -10.27
CA GLU A 27 -5.92 -9.21 -8.88
C GLU A 27 -5.17 -8.31 -7.89
N GLY A 28 -5.91 -7.72 -6.93
CA GLY A 28 -5.37 -6.80 -5.91
C GLY A 28 -4.26 -7.39 -5.04
N SER A 29 -4.38 -8.66 -4.65
CA SER A 29 -3.40 -9.37 -3.81
C SER A 29 -2.04 -9.56 -4.50
N ASN A 30 -2.03 -9.78 -5.82
CA ASN A 30 -0.83 -10.07 -6.59
C ASN A 30 -0.14 -8.81 -7.13
N VAL A 31 -0.89 -7.74 -7.41
CA VAL A 31 -0.32 -6.50 -7.99
C VAL A 31 -0.36 -5.32 -7.03
N ALA A 32 -1.52 -5.01 -6.44
CA ALA A 32 -1.66 -3.81 -5.62
C ALA A 32 -0.98 -3.94 -4.25
N ALA A 33 -0.96 -5.14 -3.66
CA ALA A 33 -0.36 -5.36 -2.34
C ALA A 33 1.18 -5.22 -2.31
N PRO A 34 1.96 -5.75 -3.28
CA PRO A 34 3.40 -5.47 -3.35
C PRO A 34 3.73 -3.98 -3.49
N ILE A 35 2.98 -3.25 -4.33
CA ILE A 35 3.14 -1.79 -4.50
C ILE A 35 2.89 -1.07 -3.18
N ALA A 36 1.80 -1.41 -2.48
CA ALA A 36 1.51 -0.82 -1.19
C ALA A 36 2.61 -1.11 -0.15
N LYS A 37 3.20 -2.30 -0.17
CA LYS A 37 4.32 -2.66 0.72
C LYS A 37 5.56 -1.81 0.47
N GLU A 38 5.92 -1.56 -0.79
CA GLU A 38 7.06 -0.69 -1.13
C GLU A 38 6.84 0.74 -0.64
N ILE A 39 5.64 1.30 -0.88
CA ILE A 39 5.27 2.65 -0.42
C ILE A 39 5.37 2.75 1.10
N LEU A 40 4.78 1.79 1.83
CA LEU A 40 4.85 1.78 3.29
C LEU A 40 6.28 1.60 3.82
N THR A 41 7.09 0.78 3.16
CA THR A 41 8.50 0.57 3.54
C THR A 41 9.28 1.88 3.43
N GLU A 42 9.11 2.61 2.33
CA GLU A 42 9.75 3.92 2.15
C GLU A 42 9.24 4.96 3.16
N TRP A 43 7.93 5.01 3.38
CA TRP A 43 7.30 5.91 4.35
C TRP A 43 7.91 5.76 5.76
N PHE A 44 7.93 4.53 6.29
CA PHE A 44 8.46 4.28 7.64
C PHE A 44 9.98 4.23 7.72
N THR A 45 10.69 4.08 6.61
CA THR A 45 12.16 4.23 6.58
C THR A 45 12.55 5.71 6.71
N ASN A 46 11.83 6.62 6.07
CA ASN A 46 12.07 8.05 6.19
C ASN A 46 11.66 8.62 7.55
N GLU A 47 10.64 8.06 8.24
CA GLU A 47 10.34 8.43 9.63
C GLU A 47 11.47 8.12 10.63
N ARG A 48 12.43 7.26 10.27
CA ARG A 48 13.56 6.88 11.13
C ARG A 48 14.82 7.75 10.94
N LYS A 49 14.81 8.74 10.05
CA LYS A 49 15.88 9.73 9.90
C LYS A 49 15.55 10.99 10.68
#